data_AF-A0AAD8QTR3-F1
#
_entry.id   AF-A0AAD8QTR3-F1
#
_cell.length_a   1.000
_cell.length_b   1.000
_cell.length_c   1.000
_cell.angle_alpha   90.00
_cell.angle_beta   90.00
_cell.angle_gamma   90.00
#
_symmetry.space_group_name_H-M   'P 1'
#
loop_
_entity.id
_entity.type
_entity.pdbx_description
1 polymer ?
#
loop_
_entity_poly.entity_id
_entity_poly.type
_entity_poly.pdbx_seq_one_letter_code
_entity_poly.pdbx_strand_id
1 'polypeptide(L)'
;MDAEDWLMDTERKLRTVGCNDEEKIRYATYLLSGPAASWWENLVAVHPPEKVFTWEEFKKKFRDAHVPESVVELKKRSLTNYIRILHLSCSMSEILIGCQDMHLRKWTLRRKERSDS
;
A
#
# COMPACT_ATOMS: atom_id res chain seq x y z
N MET A 1 -15.13 -8.25 -1.54
CA MET A 1 -14.59 -6.89 -1.33
C MET A 1 -13.90 -6.93 0.00
N ASP A 2 -12.60 -6.66 0.03
CA ASP A 2 -11.83 -6.74 1.27
C ASP A 2 -12.17 -5.55 2.18
N ALA A 3 -11.98 -5.70 3.49
CA ALA A 3 -12.31 -4.66 4.46
C ALA A 3 -11.57 -3.34 4.19
N GLU A 4 -10.31 -3.42 3.73
CA GLU A 4 -9.53 -2.24 3.35
C GLU A 4 -10.09 -1.56 2.09
N ASP A 5 -10.51 -2.33 1.07
CA ASP A 5 -11.09 -1.77 -0.15
C ASP A 5 -12.41 -1.06 0.15
N TRP A 6 -13.25 -1.65 1.00
CA TRP A 6 -14.49 -1.03 1.46
C TRP A 6 -14.22 0.30 2.20
N LEU A 7 -13.20 0.33 3.05
CA LEU A 7 -12.84 1.52 3.83
C LEU A 7 -12.35 2.65 2.92
N MET A 8 -11.49 2.35 1.95
CA MET A 8 -11.01 3.32 0.97
C MET A 8 -12.13 3.87 0.09
N ASP A 9 -13.04 3.00 -0.39
CA ASP A 9 -14.16 3.41 -1.22
C ASP A 9 -15.15 4.30 -0.46
N THR A 10 -15.40 3.97 0.80
CA THR A 10 -16.26 4.76 1.70
C THR A 10 -15.63 6.12 1.98
N GLU A 11 -14.34 6.15 2.31
CA GLU A 11 -13.59 7.40 2.54
C GLU A 11 -13.58 8.30 1.30
N ARG A 12 -13.37 7.73 0.11
CA ARG A 12 -13.41 8.48 -1.15
C ARG A 12 -14.77 9.14 -1.37
N LYS A 13 -15.88 8.43 -1.13
CA LYS A 13 -17.25 8.97 -1.26
C LYS A 13 -17.49 10.11 -0.26
N LEU A 14 -17.07 9.93 1.00
CA LEU A 14 -17.25 10.92 2.07
C LEU A 14 -16.42 12.19 1.85
N ARG A 15 -15.23 12.07 1.26
CA ARG A 15 -14.39 13.23 0.92
C ARG A 15 -15.05 14.16 -0.08
N THR A 16 -15.86 13.63 -1.00
CA THR A 16 -16.57 14.44 -2.01
C THR A 16 -17.68 15.30 -1.39
N VAL A 17 -18.25 14.88 -0.26
CA VAL A 17 -19.39 15.53 0.40
C VAL A 17 -18.95 16.56 1.44
N GLY A 18 -17.69 16.51 1.91
CA GLY A 18 -17.16 17.47 2.89
C GLY A 18 -17.72 17.28 4.31
N CYS A 19 -18.10 16.05 4.66
CA CYS A 19 -18.66 15.72 5.97
C CYS A 19 -17.69 15.96 7.13
N ASN A 20 -18.23 16.29 8.30
CA ASN A 20 -17.49 16.25 9.56
C ASN A 20 -17.27 14.78 10.00
N ASP A 21 -16.42 14.57 11.00
CA ASP A 21 -16.05 13.20 11.41
C ASP A 21 -17.23 12.40 11.98
N GLU A 22 -18.15 13.03 12.69
CA GLU A 22 -19.34 12.37 13.21
C GLU A 22 -20.29 11.91 12.11
N GLU A 23 -20.50 12.74 11.08
CA GLU A 23 -21.29 12.43 9.89
C GLU A 23 -20.67 11.27 9.11
N LYS A 24 -19.33 11.28 8.94
CA LYS A 24 -18.61 10.19 8.30
C LYS A 24 -18.80 8.87 9.03
N ILE A 25 -18.65 8.87 10.35
CA ILE A 25 -18.81 7.67 11.17
C ILE A 25 -20.25 7.19 11.11
N ARG A 26 -21.24 8.08 11.27
CA ARG A 26 -22.67 7.72 11.20
C ARG A 26 -23.03 7.08 9.86
N TYR A 27 -22.51 7.63 8.77
CA TYR A 27 -22.75 7.06 7.45
C TYR A 27 -22.04 5.71 7.28
N ALA A 28 -20.78 5.60 7.70
CA ALA A 28 -20.03 4.35 7.60
C ALA A 28 -20.67 3.23 8.41
N THR A 29 -21.14 3.51 9.63
CA THR A 29 -21.74 2.53 10.53
C THR A 29 -23.13 2.10 10.06
N TYR A 30 -23.88 3.00 9.42
CA TYR A 30 -25.12 2.66 8.72
C TYR A 30 -24.91 1.68 7.56
N LEU A 31 -23.75 1.72 6.90
CA LEU A 31 -23.39 0.77 5.84
C LEU A 31 -22.90 -0.58 6.37
N LEU A 32 -22.56 -0.70 7.65
CA LEU A 32 -22.14 -1.97 8.24
C LEU A 32 -23.33 -2.91 8.37
N SER A 33 -23.07 -4.21 8.19
CA SER A 33 -24.10 -5.24 8.36
C SER A 33 -23.49 -6.49 8.99
N GLY A 34 -24.36 -7.31 9.61
CA GLY A 34 -23.95 -8.56 10.24
C GLY A 34 -22.85 -8.36 11.29
N PRO A 35 -21.77 -9.18 11.26
CA PRO A 35 -20.72 -9.13 12.28
C PRO A 35 -20.03 -7.76 12.46
N ALA A 36 -19.93 -6.97 11.39
CA ALA A 36 -19.30 -5.65 11.45
C ALA A 36 -20.19 -4.60 12.15
N ALA A 37 -21.52 -4.70 11.97
CA ALA A 37 -22.45 -3.83 12.69
C ALA A 37 -22.43 -4.14 14.19
N SER A 38 -22.50 -5.43 14.57
CA SER A 38 -22.41 -5.86 15.96
C SER A 38 -21.08 -5.48 16.61
N TRP A 39 -19.97 -5.51 15.85
CA TRP A 39 -18.67 -5.02 16.34
C TRP A 39 -18.73 -3.54 16.73
N TRP A 40 -19.29 -2.70 15.87
CA TRP A 40 -19.40 -1.26 16.15
C TRP A 40 -20.29 -0.97 17.36
N GLU A 41 -21.44 -1.64 17.46
CA GLU A 41 -22.35 -1.52 18.61
C GLU A 41 -21.66 -1.91 19.92
N ASN A 42 -20.94 -3.04 19.94
CA ASN A 42 -20.17 -3.47 21.11
C ASN A 42 -19.06 -2.48 21.46
N LEU A 43 -18.38 -1.93 20.44
CA LEU A 43 -17.33 -0.95 20.64
C LEU A 43 -17.89 0.32 21.27
N VAL A 44 -19.03 0.84 20.80
CA VAL A 44 -19.66 2.01 21.39
C VAL A 44 -20.16 1.72 22.81
N ALA A 45 -20.71 0.53 23.06
CA ALA A 45 -21.25 0.14 24.37
C ALA A 45 -20.20 0.07 25.50
N VAL A 46 -18.93 -0.20 25.18
CA VAL A 46 -17.84 -0.21 26.18
C VAL A 46 -17.22 1.17 26.43
N HIS A 47 -17.61 2.19 25.68
CA HIS A 47 -17.12 3.55 25.82
C HIS A 47 -18.18 4.46 26.45
N PRO A 48 -17.78 5.53 27.18
CA PRO A 48 -18.73 6.50 27.71
C PRO A 48 -19.56 7.15 26.59
N PRO A 49 -20.84 7.47 26.81
CA PRO A 49 -21.71 8.05 25.79
C PRO A 49 -21.23 9.43 25.30
N GLU A 50 -20.39 10.13 26.08
CA GLU A 50 -19.78 11.41 25.69
C GLU A 50 -18.54 11.25 24.81
N LYS A 51 -18.08 10.01 24.55
CA LYS A 51 -16.90 9.76 23.71
C LYS A 51 -17.23 10.09 22.26
N VAL A 52 -16.68 11.21 21.79
CA VAL A 52 -16.61 11.53 20.37
C VAL A 52 -15.46 10.75 19.74
N PHE A 53 -15.79 9.93 18.74
CA PHE A 53 -14.79 9.27 17.90
C PHE A 53 -14.46 10.16 16.71
N THR A 54 -13.17 10.27 16.39
CA THR A 54 -12.71 10.86 15.13
C THR A 54 -12.75 9.82 14.01
N TRP A 55 -12.79 10.29 12.76
CA TRP A 55 -12.79 9.38 11.61
C TRP A 55 -11.52 8.51 11.58
N GLU A 56 -10.38 9.06 12.00
CA GLU A 56 -9.12 8.32 12.09
C GLU A 56 -9.16 7.21 13.15
N GLU A 57 -9.76 7.47 14.32
CA GLU A 57 -9.95 6.45 15.36
C GLU A 57 -10.85 5.31 14.87
N PHE A 58 -11.94 5.64 14.16
CA PHE A 58 -12.81 4.65 13.52
C PHE A 58 -12.02 3.76 12.54
N LYS A 59 -11.27 4.37 11.61
CA LYS A 59 -10.48 3.63 10.62
C LYS A 59 -9.48 2.69 11.26
N LYS A 60 -8.79 3.14 12.31
CA LYS A 60 -7.83 2.30 13.04
C LYS A 60 -8.52 1.11 13.68
N LYS A 61 -9.56 1.34 14.48
CA LYS A 61 -10.32 0.29 15.17
C LYS A 61 -10.95 -0.70 14.16
N PHE A 62 -11.45 -0.20 13.04
CA PHE A 62 -12.03 -1.03 11.98
C PHE A 62 -10.98 -1.93 11.32
N ARG A 63 -9.79 -1.40 11.02
CA ARG A 63 -8.67 -2.20 10.50
C ARG A 63 -8.25 -3.28 11.49
N ASP A 64 -8.09 -2.93 12.75
CA ASP A 64 -7.69 -3.88 13.79
C ASP A 64 -8.71 -5.04 13.94
N ALA A 65 -9.99 -4.78 13.70
CA ALA A 65 -11.06 -5.76 13.82
C ALA A 65 -11.32 -6.60 12.56
N HIS A 66 -11.11 -6.02 11.36
CA HIS A 66 -11.58 -6.60 10.10
C HIS A 66 -10.49 -6.80 9.04
N VAL A 67 -9.29 -6.26 9.24
CA VAL A 67 -8.14 -6.51 8.37
C VAL A 67 -7.19 -7.46 9.11
N PRO A 68 -7.16 -8.76 8.78
CA PRO A 68 -6.26 -9.69 9.43
C PRO A 68 -4.82 -9.22 9.23
N GLU A 69 -4.02 -9.25 10.29
CA GLU A 69 -2.61 -8.85 10.25
C GLU A 69 -1.80 -9.65 9.19
N SER A 70 -2.23 -10.89 8.93
CA SER A 70 -1.68 -11.74 7.87
C SER A 70 -1.84 -11.14 6.46
N VAL A 71 -2.93 -10.42 6.17
CA VAL A 71 -3.16 -9.78 4.87
C VAL A 71 -2.27 -8.53 4.72
N VAL A 72 -2.09 -7.77 5.80
CA VAL A 72 -1.17 -6.62 5.84
C VAL A 72 0.27 -7.09 5.62
N GLU A 73 0.68 -8.17 6.28
CA GLU A 73 2.03 -8.71 6.19
C GLU A 73 2.32 -9.35 4.82
N LEU A 74 1.33 -10.06 4.24
CA LEU A 74 1.43 -10.56 2.86
C LEU A 74 1.55 -9.41 1.85
N LYS A 75 0.77 -8.33 2.03
CA LYS A 75 0.82 -7.17 1.12
C LYS A 75 2.16 -6.44 1.24
N LYS A 76 2.69 -6.23 2.46
CA LYS A 76 4.05 -5.72 2.69
C LYS A 76 5.11 -6.60 2.04
N ARG A 77 5.05 -7.92 2.26
CA ARG A 77 6.00 -8.88 1.67
C ARG A 77 5.97 -8.85 0.14
N SER A 78 4.79 -8.74 -0.46
CA SER A 78 4.64 -8.65 -1.92
C SER A 78 5.25 -7.35 -2.49
N LEU A 79 5.02 -6.20 -1.83
CA LEU A 79 5.63 -4.91 -2.19
C LEU A 79 7.15 -4.94 -2.05
N THR A 80 7.68 -5.45 -0.94
CA THR A 80 9.13 -5.60 -0.75
C THR A 80 9.75 -6.51 -1.82
N ASN A 81 9.08 -7.60 -2.19
CA ASN A 81 9.57 -8.49 -3.23
C ASN A 81 9.55 -7.82 -4.62
N TYR A 82 8.52 -7.04 -4.94
CA TYR A 82 8.44 -6.27 -6.18
C TYR A 82 9.57 -5.23 -6.28
N ILE A 83 9.80 -4.44 -5.22
CA ILE A 83 10.89 -3.46 -5.16
C ILE A 83 12.25 -4.16 -5.33
N ARG A 84 12.44 -5.33 -4.71
CA ARG A 84 13.67 -6.13 -4.88
C ARG A 84 13.88 -6.59 -6.31
N ILE A 85 12.84 -7.06 -6.99
CA ILE A 85 12.90 -7.47 -8.40
C ILE A 85 13.26 -6.27 -9.29
N LEU A 86 12.63 -5.12 -9.07
CA LEU A 86 12.96 -3.89 -9.81
C LEU A 86 14.42 -3.47 -9.61
N HIS A 87 14.91 -3.49 -8.36
CA HIS A 87 16.30 -3.14 -8.06
C HIS A 87 17.31 -4.12 -8.70
N LEU A 88 17.02 -5.43 -8.65
CA LEU A 88 17.82 -6.44 -9.35
C LEU A 88 17.80 -6.23 -10.86
N SER A 89 16.65 -5.89 -11.45
CA SER A 89 16.55 -5.62 -12.89
C SER A 89 17.36 -4.37 -13.29
N CYS A 90 17.33 -3.31 -12.47
CA CYS A 90 18.13 -2.10 -12.67
C CYS A 90 19.63 -2.43 -12.64
N SER A 91 20.09 -3.16 -11.62
CA SER A 91 21.48 -3.60 -11.49
C SER A 91 21.94 -4.50 -12.64
N MET A 92 21.08 -5.43 -13.10
CA MET A 92 21.39 -6.28 -14.27
C MET A 92 21.59 -5.45 -15.54
N SER A 93 20.79 -4.39 -15.75
CA SER A 93 20.97 -3.50 -16.89
C SER A 93 22.28 -2.71 -16.83
N GLU A 94 22.69 -2.24 -15.65
CA GLU A 94 23.97 -1.57 -15.43
C GLU A 94 25.16 -2.49 -15.70
N ILE A 95 25.08 -3.75 -15.26
CA ILE A 95 26.10 -4.77 -15.53
C ILE A 95 26.19 -5.04 -17.05
N LEU A 96 25.05 -5.16 -17.74
CA LEU A 96 25.02 -5.40 -19.18
C LEU A 96 25.61 -4.23 -19.97
N ILE A 97 25.30 -2.98 -19.60
CA ILE A 97 25.88 -1.78 -20.20
C ILE A 97 27.40 -1.77 -19.99
N GLY A 98 27.88 -2.05 -18.77
CA GLY A 98 29.31 -2.14 -18.47
C GLY A 98 30.02 -3.24 -19.26
N CYS A 99 29.39 -4.40 -19.47
CA CYS A 99 29.92 -5.48 -20.29
C CYS A 99 30.04 -5.09 -21.78
N GLN A 100 29.04 -4.37 -22.32
CA GLN A 100 29.07 -3.87 -23.68
C GLN A 100 30.15 -2.80 -23.87
N ASP A 101 30.30 -1.88 -22.92
CA ASP A 101 31.35 -0.87 -22.94
C ASP A 101 32.76 -1.47 -22.88
N MET A 102 32.96 -2.51 -22.08
CA MET A 102 34.24 -3.23 -22.03
C MET A 102 34.57 -3.93 -23.35
N HIS A 103 33.58 -4.51 -24.03
CA HIS A 103 33.75 -5.11 -25.35
C HIS A 103 34.08 -4.06 -26.42
N LEU A 104 33.39 -2.92 -26.41
CA LEU A 104 33.67 -1.81 -27.32
C LEU A 104 35.08 -1.25 -27.11
N ARG A 105 35.53 -1.10 -25.85
CA ARG A 105 36.91 -0.68 -25.52
C ARG A 105 37.97 -1.67 -26.01
N LYS A 106 37.73 -2.99 -25.87
CA LYS A 106 38.65 -4.01 -26.39
C LYS A 106 38.69 -4.01 -27.92
N TRP A 107 37.55 -3.76 -28.57
CA TRP A 107 37.46 -3.68 -30.02
C TRP A 107 38.15 -2.42 -30.58
N THR A 108 38.02 -1.27 -29.89
CA THR A 108 38.72 -0.03 -30.29
C THR A 108 40.23 -0.12 -30.09
N LEU A 109 40.71 -0.71 -28.99
CA LEU A 109 42.14 -0.95 -28.75
C LEU A 109 42.76 -1.87 -29.81
N ARG A 110 42.08 -2.98 -30.13
CA ARG A 110 42.56 -3.94 -31.14
C ARG A 110 42.52 -3.37 -32.57
N ARG A 111 41.66 -2.39 -32.85
CA ARG A 111 41.68 -1.65 -34.12
C ARG A 111 42.87 -0.69 -34.18
N LYS A 112 43.22 -0.04 -33.07
CA LYS A 112 44.36 0.88 -32.99
C LYS A 112 45.69 0.14 -33.20
N GLU A 113 45.88 -1.00 -32.54
CA GLU A 113 47.06 -1.87 -32.75
C GLU A 113 47.22 -2.35 -34.22
N ARG A 114 46.10 -2.54 -34.93
CA ARG A 114 46.11 -2.97 -36.34
C ARG A 114 46.32 -1.81 -37.33
N SER A 115 46.18 -0.57 -36.87
CA SER A 115 46.44 0.63 -37.68
C SER A 115 47.87 1.14 -37.51
N ASP A 116 48.55 0.73 -36.44
CA ASP A 116 49.92 1.13 -36.09
C ASP A 116 50.97 0.05 -36.48
N SER A 117 50.57 -1.00 -37.20
CA SER A 117 51.43 -2.02 -37.85
C SER A 117 51.38 -1.92 -39.36
#